data_AF-A0A0D1L2Z0-F1
#
_entry.id   AF-A0A0D1L2Z0-F1
#
_cell.length_a   1.000
_cell.length_b   1.000
_cell.length_c   1.000
_cell.angle_alpha   90.00
_cell.angle_beta   90.00
_cell.angle_gamma   90.00
#
_symmetry.space_group_name_H-M   'P 1'
#
loop_
_entity.id
_entity.type
_entity.pdbx_description
1 polymer ?
#
loop_
_entity_poly.entity_id
_entity_poly.type
_entity_poly.pdbx_seq_one_letter_code
_entity_poly.pdbx_strand_id
1 'polypeptide(L)' 'MRLKKPFAAALIGGAAGGAFYGMTGVASYIVGGNAGLPSIPVFIGPTFIYAMIGLVIAFAAGTAAAYLLGF' A
#
# COMPACT_ATOMS: atom_id res chain seq x y z
N MET A 1 16.61 -2.39 15.33
CA MET A 1 16.38 -2.00 13.92
C MET A 1 16.96 -0.61 13.69
N ARG A 2 17.83 -0.41 12.70
CA ARG A 2 18.40 0.92 12.36
C ARG A 2 17.37 1.85 11.70
N LEU A 3 16.33 1.29 11.10
CA LEU A 3 15.33 1.98 10.26
C LEU A 3 13.96 2.14 10.95
N LYS A 4 13.92 2.41 12.27
CA LYS A 4 12.64 2.47 13.02
C LYS A 4 11.68 3.54 12.50
N LYS A 5 12.21 4.72 12.17
CA LYS A 5 11.43 5.86 11.66
C LYS A 5 10.87 5.62 10.25
N PRO A 6 11.68 5.23 9.25
CA PRO A 6 11.13 4.93 7.93
C PRO A 6 10.24 3.68 7.92
N PHE A 7 10.45 2.72 8.83
CA PHE A 7 9.53 1.60 8.99
C PHE A 7 8.16 2.04 9.50
N ALA A 8 8.10 2.93 10.50
CA ALA A 8 6.85 3.50 10.99
C ALA A 8 6.13 4.31 9.89
N ALA A 9 6.88 5.08 9.10
CA ALA A 9 6.33 5.78 7.93
C ALA A 9 5.74 4.83 6.88
N ALA A 10 6.44 3.73 6.57
CA ALA A 10 5.96 2.72 5.64
C ALA A 10 4.68 2.03 6.13
N LEU A 11 4.55 1.80 7.45
CA LEU A 11 3.32 1.28 8.05
C LEU A 11 2.14 2.23 7.90
N ILE A 12 2.37 3.54 8.06
CA ILE A 12 1.34 4.58 7.86
C ILE A 12 0.87 4.57 6.41
N GLY A 13 1.80 4.50 5.45
CA GLY A 13 1.47 4.37 4.03
C GLY A 13 0.64 3.12 3.75
N GLY A 14 1.08 1.97 4.25
CA GLY A 14 0.35 0.71 4.12
C GLY A 14 -1.07 0.77 4.70
N ALA A 15 -1.24 1.41 5.86
CA ALA A 15 -2.55 1.59 6.48
C ALA A 15 -3.48 2.49 5.65
N ALA A 16 -2.97 3.58 5.08
CA ALA A 16 -3.75 4.47 4.23
C ALA A 16 -4.25 3.78 2.95
N GLY A 17 -3.37 3.06 2.25
CA GLY A 17 -3.77 2.28 1.06
C GLY A 17 -4.68 1.11 1.40
N GLY A 18 -4.43 0.42 2.52
CA GLY A 18 -5.27 -0.67 3.01
C GLY A 18 -6.68 -0.21 3.40
N ALA A 19 -6.81 0.96 4.03
CA ALA A 19 -8.11 1.55 4.33
C ALA A 19 -8.89 1.88 3.05
N PHE A 20 -8.21 2.41 2.02
CA PHE A 20 -8.83 2.65 0.72
C PHE A 20 -9.33 1.36 0.06
N TYR A 21 -8.53 0.29 0.10
CA TYR A 21 -8.95 -1.03 -0.41
C TYR A 21 -10.19 -1.56 0.34
N GLY A 22 -10.22 -1.40 1.67
CA GLY A 22 -11.37 -1.81 2.48
C GLY A 22 -12.65 -1.05 2.14
N MET A 23 -12.55 0.26 1.88
CA MET A 23 -13.71 1.09 1.49
C MET A 23 -14.19 0.83 0.06
N THR A 24 -13.28 0.53 -0.87
CA THR A 24 -13.61 0.35 -2.30
C THR A 24 -13.91 -1.10 -2.68
N GLY A 25 -13.81 -2.03 -1.74
CA GLY A 25 -14.10 -3.45 -1.99
C GLY A 25 -13.09 -4.11 -2.93
N VAL A 26 -11.83 -3.65 -2.93
CA VAL A 26 -10.78 -4.25 -3.75
C VAL A 26 -10.56 -5.70 -3.33
N ALA A 27 -10.84 -6.62 -4.24
CA ALA A 27 -10.67 -8.04 -4.00
C ALA A 27 -9.29 -8.55 -4.48
N SER A 28 -8.69 -9.44 -3.68
CA SER A 28 -7.56 -10.25 -4.10
C SER A 28 -8.07 -11.56 -4.73
N TYR A 29 -7.77 -11.79 -6.00
CA TYR A 29 -8.26 -12.97 -6.74
C TYR A 29 -7.29 -14.15 -6.69
N ILE A 30 -6.05 -13.91 -6.26
CA ILE A 30 -4.97 -14.90 -6.21
C ILE A 30 -4.30 -14.80 -4.83
N VAL A 31 -3.87 -15.91 -4.25
CA VAL A 31 -3.01 -15.86 -3.05
C VAL A 31 -1.63 -15.38 -3.49
N GLY A 32 -1.34 -14.11 -3.24
CA GLY A 32 -0.04 -13.50 -3.54
C GLY A 32 1.04 -13.98 -2.57
N GLY A 33 2.00 -14.78 -3.07
CA GLY A 33 3.17 -15.21 -2.28
C GLY A 33 4.27 -14.14 -2.13
N ASN A 34 4.24 -13.11 -2.99
CA ASN A 34 5.22 -12.02 -2.99
C ASN A 34 4.56 -10.72 -2.50
N ALA A 35 5.29 -9.92 -1.74
CA ALA A 35 4.87 -8.58 -1.32
C ALA A 35 5.46 -7.51 -2.26
N GLY A 36 4.77 -6.36 -2.39
CA GLY A 36 5.23 -5.22 -3.20
C GLY A 36 4.76 -5.27 -4.66
N LEU A 37 5.46 -4.57 -5.56
CA LEU A 37 5.06 -4.45 -6.98
C LEU A 37 4.81 -5.79 -7.71
N PRO A 38 5.55 -6.89 -7.42
CA PRO A 38 5.26 -8.19 -8.04
C PRO A 38 3.88 -8.75 -7.68
N SER A 39 3.21 -8.22 -6.65
CA SER A 39 1.89 -8.67 -6.22
C SER A 39 0.74 -7.97 -6.96
N ILE A 40 1.02 -6.97 -7.82
CA ILE A 40 -0.02 -6.25 -8.57
C ILE A 40 -0.98 -7.19 -9.33
N PRO A 41 -0.52 -8.27 -10.00
CA PRO A 41 -1.41 -9.20 -10.70
C PRO A 41 -2.43 -9.91 -9.80
N VAL A 42 -2.25 -9.90 -8.47
CA VAL A 42 -3.21 -10.48 -7.51
C VAL A 42 -4.57 -9.78 -7.55
N PHE A 43 -4.59 -8.50 -7.92
CA PHE A 43 -5.81 -7.67 -7.95
C PHE A 43 -6.50 -7.63 -9.31
N ILE A 44 -6.11 -8.50 -10.25
CA ILE A 44 -6.60 -8.44 -11.64
C ILE A 44 -8.09 -8.79 -11.68
N GLY A 45 -8.93 -7.79 -11.98
CA GLY A 45 -10.38 -7.88 -11.91
C GLY A 45 -11.09 -6.52 -12.06
N PRO A 46 -12.41 -6.45 -11.84
CA PRO A 46 -13.21 -5.24 -12.05
C PRO A 46 -12.76 -4.03 -11.22
N THR A 47 -12.18 -4.27 -10.04
CA THR A 47 -11.70 -3.23 -9.11
C THR A 47 -10.22 -2.91 -9.27
N PHE A 48 -9.55 -3.38 -10.33
CA PHE A 48 -8.11 -3.22 -10.53
C PHE A 48 -7.65 -1.75 -10.52
N ILE A 49 -8.45 -0.84 -11.10
CA ILE A 49 -8.13 0.59 -11.10
C ILE A 49 -8.14 1.15 -9.67
N TYR A 50 -9.09 0.74 -8.82
CA TYR A 50 -9.09 1.12 -7.41
C TYR A 50 -7.89 0.54 -6.65
N ALA A 51 -7.44 -0.67 -7.01
CA ALA A 51 -6.20 -1.21 -6.48
C ALA A 51 -4.99 -0.33 -6.84
N MET A 52 -4.90 0.17 -8.08
CA MET A 52 -3.83 1.08 -8.49
C MET A 52 -3.89 2.43 -7.74
N ILE A 53 -5.09 2.96 -7.54
CA ILE A 53 -5.26 4.20 -6.76
C ILE A 53 -4.82 4.00 -5.31
N GLY A 54 -5.22 2.92 -4.66
CA GLY A 54 -4.80 2.65 -3.27
C GLY A 54 -3.30 2.39 -3.14
N LEU A 55 -2.64 1.82 -4.16
CA LEU A 55 -1.18 1.71 -4.22
C LEU A 55 -0.51 3.09 -4.28
N VAL A 56 -1.02 4.00 -5.11
CA VAL A 56 -0.52 5.38 -5.18
C VAL A 56 -0.74 6.11 -3.85
N ILE A 57 -1.91 5.93 -3.22
CA ILE A 57 -2.21 6.50 -1.89
C ILE A 57 -1.22 5.95 -0.85
N ALA A 58 -0.97 4.64 -0.84
CA ALA A 58 -0.05 4.02 0.10
C ALA A 58 1.36 4.61 -0.03
N PHE A 59 1.83 4.77 -1.26
CA PHE A 59 3.16 5.31 -1.53
C PHE A 59 3.22 6.78 -1.15
N ALA A 60 2.27 7.61 -1.58
CA ALA A 60 2.24 9.03 -1.27
C ALA A 60 2.14 9.30 0.25
N ALA A 61 1.26 8.58 0.96
CA ALA A 61 1.12 8.70 2.41
C ALA A 61 2.38 8.22 3.15
N GLY A 62 2.99 7.11 2.70
CA GLY A 62 4.24 6.61 3.26
C GLY A 62 5.41 7.57 3.04
N THR A 63 5.54 8.15 1.84
CA THR A 63 6.56 9.15 1.52
C THR A 63 6.35 10.43 2.34
N ALA A 64 5.12 10.93 2.44
CA ALA A 64 4.81 12.09 3.27
C ALA A 64 5.14 11.84 4.74
N ALA A 65 4.74 10.69 5.29
CA ALA A 65 5.05 10.30 6.67
C ALA A 65 6.57 10.17 6.89
N ALA A 66 7.30 9.62 5.93
CA ALA A 66 8.76 9.48 6.00
C ALA A 66 9.46 10.85 6.00
N TYR A 67 8.98 11.78 5.18
CA TYR A 67 9.50 13.15 5.13
C TYR A 67 9.27 13.89 6.45
N LEU A 68 8.09 13.73 7.06
CA LEU A 68 7.73 14.36 8.33
C LEU A 68 8.47 13.77 9.54
N LEU A 69 8.69 12.45 9.56
CA LEU A 69 9.35 11.77 10.67
C LEU A 69 10.89 11.93 10.67
N GLY A 70 11.45 12.40 9.56
CA GLY A 70 12.89 12.48 9.34
C GLY A 70 13.46 11.09 9.10
N PHE A 71 13.86 10.83 7.86
CA PHE A 71 14.43 9.55 7.43
C PHE A 71 15.63 9.13 8.28
#